data_AF-V4VUP5-F1
#
_entry.id   AF-V4VUP5-F1
#
_cell.length_a   1.000
_cell.length_b   1.000
_cell.length_c   1.000
_cell.angle_alpha   90.00
_cell.angle_beta   90.00
_cell.angle_gamma   90.00
#
_symmetry.space_group_name_H-M   'P 1'
#
loop_
_entity.id
_entity.type
_entity.pdbx_description
1 polymer ?
#
loop_
_entity_poly.entity_id
_entity_poly.type
_entity_poly.pdbx_seq_one_letter_code
_entity_poly.pdbx_strand_id
1 'polypeptide(L)'
;MDFHTNPSSLSLILFTTLVIFVHAKTDSDITNLVYRGCAEQKFPNPSEVYTQNLNTLLSSLVSRSSQETFNTTTSGDEQTSITGLYQCRGDLTTPECYTCVSKIPDLAYKLCSKAVAARVQLSGCYLKYEVIGFSQVPETELLYKICGSTQVTGAAVFEQRRNTAFNMVTNGVKNSVELFYTGTYEHVYILGECEGDIASGNCGDCVKTATERAKNECDDSISAQIYLNKCFISYSYYPNGVPNPNSSLSSGGTRQHTQKTVAMAVGIVAAVGFVLVLLLFVRSVTKKKRTVGF
;
A
#
# COMPACT_ATOMS: atom_id res chain seq x y z
N MET A 1 18.42 -29.26 44.99
CA MET A 1 17.91 -27.99 44.45
C MET A 1 16.93 -28.33 43.34
N ASP A 2 15.72 -28.68 43.75
CA ASP A 2 14.64 -29.08 42.85
C ASP A 2 13.94 -27.84 42.32
N PHE A 3 14.04 -27.62 41.00
CA PHE A 3 13.22 -26.62 40.33
C PHE A 3 11.80 -27.16 40.17
N HIS A 4 10.93 -26.77 41.09
CA HIS A 4 9.49 -26.94 40.98
C HIS A 4 8.96 -26.04 39.86
N THR A 5 8.73 -26.59 38.68
CA THR A 5 8.01 -25.89 37.60
C THR A 5 6.51 -25.92 37.88
N ASN A 6 5.92 -24.74 38.10
CA ASN A 6 4.50 -24.53 38.45
C ASN A 6 3.58 -24.75 37.22
N PRO A 7 2.50 -25.55 37.31
CA PRO A 7 1.59 -25.82 36.19
C PRO A 7 0.89 -24.59 35.59
N SER A 8 0.85 -23.46 36.31
CA SER A 8 0.33 -22.17 35.80
C SER A 8 1.22 -21.53 34.72
N SER A 9 2.52 -21.85 34.67
CA SER A 9 3.46 -21.29 33.69
C SER A 9 3.32 -21.91 32.30
N LEU A 10 2.86 -23.16 32.19
CA LEU A 10 2.65 -23.83 30.90
C LEU A 10 1.43 -23.31 30.15
N SER A 11 0.36 -22.96 30.89
CA SER A 11 -0.86 -22.38 30.31
C SER A 11 -0.58 -21.01 29.69
N LEU A 12 0.27 -20.20 30.33
CA LEU A 12 0.63 -18.85 29.85
C LEU A 12 1.46 -18.87 28.55
N ILE A 13 2.28 -19.91 28.35
CA ILE A 13 3.08 -20.09 27.12
C ILE A 13 2.19 -20.60 25.97
N LEU A 14 1.18 -21.40 26.28
CA LEU A 14 0.19 -21.88 25.30
C LEU A 14 -0.75 -20.76 24.85
N PHE A 15 -1.14 -19.85 25.76
CA PHE A 15 -1.91 -18.66 25.41
C PHE A 15 -1.10 -17.62 24.62
N THR A 16 0.19 -17.41 24.94
CA THR A 16 1.03 -16.47 24.18
C THR A 16 1.38 -16.98 22.78
N THR A 17 1.48 -18.30 22.58
CA THR A 17 1.66 -18.89 21.24
C THR A 17 0.37 -18.94 20.41
N LEU A 18 -0.81 -19.01 21.06
CA LEU A 18 -2.11 -18.92 20.39
C LEU A 18 -2.44 -17.50 19.88
N VAL A 19 -1.85 -16.46 20.46
CA VAL A 19 -2.01 -15.06 19.99
C VAL A 19 -1.13 -14.73 18.77
N ILE A 20 -0.17 -15.59 18.41
CA ILE A 20 0.80 -15.33 17.32
C ILE A 20 0.37 -15.93 15.96
N PHE A 21 -0.71 -16.71 15.92
CA PHE A 21 -1.42 -17.08 14.68
C PHE A 21 -2.77 -16.33 14.72
N VAL A 22 -3.14 -15.37 13.88
CA VAL A 22 -2.87 -15.13 12.47
C VAL A 22 -3.15 -13.64 12.23
N HIS A 23 -2.12 -12.80 12.12
CA HIS A 23 -2.21 -11.60 11.29
C HIS A 23 -1.40 -11.87 10.03
N ALA A 24 -1.77 -12.91 9.29
CA ALA A 24 -1.49 -12.94 7.86
C ALA A 24 -2.42 -11.89 7.25
N LYS A 25 -2.05 -10.61 7.44
CA LYS A 25 -2.56 -9.54 6.61
C LYS A 25 -2.17 -9.96 5.20
N THR A 26 -3.15 -10.20 4.34
CA THR A 26 -2.88 -10.20 2.91
C THR A 26 -2.21 -8.87 2.65
N ASP A 27 -0.90 -8.92 2.39
CA ASP A 27 -0.12 -7.75 2.06
C ASP A 27 -0.71 -7.25 0.74
N SER A 28 -1.65 -6.31 0.82
CA SER A 28 -1.91 -5.38 -0.27
C SER A 28 -0.53 -4.78 -0.49
N ASP A 29 0.18 -5.21 -1.54
CA ASP A 29 1.53 -4.74 -1.77
C ASP A 29 1.49 -3.26 -2.11
N ILE A 30 1.54 -2.43 -1.06
CA ILE A 30 1.49 -0.97 -1.06
C ILE A 30 2.83 -0.35 -1.46
N THR A 31 3.86 -1.19 -1.64
CA THR A 31 5.24 -0.77 -1.88
C THR A 31 5.70 -0.98 -3.33
N ASN A 32 4.88 -1.62 -4.16
CA ASN A 32 5.18 -1.79 -5.57
C ASN A 32 5.34 -0.47 -6.29
N LEU A 33 6.45 -0.32 -7.02
CA LEU A 33 6.70 0.83 -7.88
C LEU A 33 5.69 0.85 -9.03
N VAL A 34 4.95 1.95 -9.13
CA VAL A 34 4.03 2.21 -10.25
C VAL A 34 4.75 2.98 -11.34
N TYR A 35 5.26 4.18 -11.01
CA TYR A 35 6.04 4.99 -11.94
C TYR A 35 6.97 5.95 -11.18
N ARG A 36 7.88 6.57 -11.95
CA ARG A 36 8.70 7.69 -11.49
C ARG A 36 8.72 8.80 -12.53
N GLY A 37 8.88 10.03 -12.06
CA GLY A 37 9.26 11.18 -12.89
C GLY A 37 10.50 11.82 -12.27
N CYS A 38 11.48 12.18 -13.09
CA CYS A 38 12.69 12.87 -12.64
C CYS A 38 12.93 14.06 -13.57
N ALA A 39 13.31 15.21 -13.01
CA ALA A 39 13.80 16.31 -13.81
C ALA A 39 15.09 15.92 -14.55
N GLU A 40 15.25 16.45 -15.77
CA GLU A 40 16.50 16.31 -16.52
C GLU A 40 17.64 17.08 -15.86
N GLN A 41 17.31 18.25 -15.28
CA GLN A 41 18.26 19.10 -14.57
C GLN A 41 18.74 18.43 -13.28
N LYS A 42 20.03 18.57 -13.01
CA LYS A 42 20.67 18.11 -11.78
C LYS A 42 20.96 19.28 -10.86
N PHE A 43 21.16 19.00 -9.57
CA PHE A 43 21.55 20.02 -8.61
C PHE A 43 22.78 20.80 -9.11
N PRO A 44 22.79 22.14 -8.98
CA PRO A 44 23.96 22.95 -9.30
C PRO A 44 25.19 22.48 -8.51
N ASN A 45 26.39 22.67 -9.08
CA ASN A 45 27.64 22.46 -8.37
C ASN A 45 28.04 23.73 -7.61
N PRO A 46 28.51 23.65 -6.36
CA PRO A 46 28.62 22.45 -5.51
C PRO A 46 27.25 21.92 -5.06
N SER A 47 27.05 20.61 -5.16
CA SER A 47 25.75 19.93 -4.95
C SER A 47 25.53 19.43 -3.52
N GLU A 48 26.53 19.59 -2.66
CA GLU A 48 26.58 19.07 -1.29
C GLU A 48 25.44 19.66 -0.44
N VAL A 49 25.21 20.98 -0.54
CA VAL A 49 24.15 21.67 0.21
C VAL A 49 22.76 21.16 -0.20
N TYR A 50 22.50 21.03 -1.50
CA TYR A 50 21.23 20.47 -1.99
C TYR A 50 21.04 19.01 -1.56
N THR A 51 22.10 18.22 -1.57
CA THR A 51 22.05 16.82 -1.13
C THR A 51 21.72 16.73 0.36
N GLN A 52 22.31 17.60 1.18
CA GLN A 52 22.02 17.67 2.62
C GLN A 52 20.59 18.14 2.91
N ASN A 53 20.11 19.16 2.20
CA ASN A 53 18.74 19.66 2.31
C ASN A 53 17.74 18.59 1.88
N LEU A 54 18.02 17.86 0.79
CA LEU A 54 17.17 16.75 0.33
C LEU A 54 17.11 15.62 1.37
N ASN A 55 18.24 15.22 1.96
CA ASN A 55 18.25 14.18 3.00
C ASN A 55 17.45 14.60 4.24
N THR A 56 17.55 15.87 4.64
CA THR A 56 16.80 16.43 5.76
C THR A 56 15.30 16.45 5.45
N LEU A 57 14.92 16.89 4.25
CA LEU A 57 13.55 16.89 3.75
C LEU A 57 12.94 15.48 3.78
N LEU A 58 13.62 14.51 3.15
CA LEU A 58 13.13 13.12 3.04
C LEU A 58 12.99 12.48 4.41
N SER A 59 13.95 12.69 5.32
CA SER A 59 13.87 12.19 6.69
C SER A 59 12.69 12.79 7.46
N SER A 60 12.42 14.09 7.28
CA SER A 60 11.27 14.76 7.90
C SER A 60 9.95 14.20 7.39
N LEU A 61 9.80 14.02 6.07
CA LEU A 61 8.60 13.45 5.46
C LEU A 61 8.34 12.01 5.92
N VAL A 62 9.37 11.15 5.94
CA VAL A 62 9.26 9.79 6.46
C VAL A 62 8.84 9.79 7.93
N SER A 63 9.43 10.66 8.76
CA SER A 63 9.04 10.78 10.18
C SER A 63 7.56 11.15 10.33
N ARG A 64 7.08 12.16 9.59
CA ARG A 64 5.68 12.62 9.65
C ARG A 64 4.67 11.57 9.17
N SER A 65 5.05 10.70 8.24
CA SER A 65 4.16 9.63 7.73
C SER A 65 3.75 8.59 8.79
N SER A 66 4.38 8.59 9.97
CA SER A 66 3.95 7.80 11.12
C SER A 66 2.75 8.39 11.89
N GLN A 67 2.40 9.66 11.61
CA GLN A 67 1.39 10.43 12.34
C GLN A 67 0.25 10.90 11.43
N GLU A 68 0.56 11.18 10.17
CA GLU A 68 -0.38 11.75 9.19
C GLU A 68 -0.27 10.98 7.87
N THR A 69 -1.31 11.06 7.02
CA THR A 69 -1.35 10.42 5.69
C THR A 69 -0.99 11.37 4.55
N PHE A 70 -0.91 12.66 4.83
CA PHE A 70 -0.43 13.69 3.91
C PHE A 70 0.37 14.72 4.71
N ASN A 71 1.51 15.15 4.18
CA ASN A 71 2.22 16.28 4.75
C ASN A 71 3.17 16.92 3.72
N THR A 72 3.37 18.23 3.85
CA THR A 72 4.33 19.02 3.07
C THR A 72 5.38 19.65 3.98
N THR A 73 6.60 19.77 3.49
CA THR A 73 7.68 20.42 4.23
C THR A 73 8.70 21.03 3.28
N THR A 74 9.56 21.90 3.84
CA THR A 74 10.65 22.55 3.12
C THR A 74 11.92 22.40 3.94
N SER A 75 13.07 22.27 3.27
CA SER A 75 14.38 22.23 3.90
C SER A 75 15.38 23.07 3.10
N GLY A 76 16.26 23.78 3.81
CA GLY A 76 17.25 24.70 3.23
C GLY A 76 16.83 26.17 3.31
N ASP A 77 17.76 27.04 2.95
CA ASP A 77 17.57 28.49 2.96
C ASP A 77 17.02 29.00 1.61
N GLU A 78 16.76 30.30 1.48
CA GLU A 78 16.07 30.91 0.32
C GLU A 78 16.64 30.49 -1.05
N GLN A 79 17.95 30.29 -1.18
CA GLN A 79 18.60 29.95 -2.46
C GLN A 79 18.79 28.43 -2.68
N THR A 80 18.67 27.61 -1.65
CA THR A 80 18.97 26.16 -1.72
C THR A 80 17.81 25.29 -1.23
N SER A 81 16.65 25.90 -1.04
CA SER A 81 15.48 25.27 -0.47
C SER A 81 14.87 24.27 -1.45
N ILE A 82 14.45 23.16 -0.87
CA ILE A 82 13.75 22.09 -1.53
C ILE A 82 12.43 21.92 -0.78
N THR A 83 11.33 21.94 -1.52
CA THR A 83 10.00 21.63 -0.99
C THR A 83 9.62 20.23 -1.43
N GLY A 84 8.87 19.54 -0.58
CA GLY A 84 8.35 18.23 -0.95
C GLY A 84 7.17 17.84 -0.08
N LEU A 85 6.49 16.80 -0.53
CA LEU A 85 5.35 16.23 0.16
C LEU A 85 5.26 14.74 -0.08
N TYR A 86 4.52 14.07 0.80
CA TYR A 86 4.00 12.73 0.53
C TYR A 86 2.49 12.74 0.63
N GLN A 87 1.87 11.77 -0.04
CA GLN A 87 0.46 11.43 0.07
C GLN A 87 0.35 9.91 0.09
N CYS A 88 -0.23 9.39 1.15
CA CYS A 88 -0.66 8.00 1.26
C CYS A 88 -2.10 7.86 0.80
N ARG A 89 -2.42 6.67 0.31
CA ARG A 89 -3.77 6.33 -0.11
C ARG A 89 -4.72 6.43 1.08
N GLY A 90 -5.91 6.98 0.90
CA GLY A 90 -6.83 7.33 1.99
C GLY A 90 -7.35 6.14 2.82
N ASP A 91 -7.25 4.92 2.31
CA ASP A 91 -7.61 3.68 3.02
C ASP A 91 -6.47 3.10 3.89
N LEU A 92 -5.29 3.73 3.91
CA LEU A 92 -4.14 3.26 4.68
C LEU A 92 -4.12 3.81 6.09
N THR A 93 -3.79 2.94 7.04
CA THR A 93 -3.43 3.34 8.41
C THR A 93 -2.07 4.05 8.44
N THR A 94 -1.79 4.84 9.48
CA THR A 94 -0.48 5.52 9.59
C THR A 94 0.73 4.56 9.60
N PRO A 95 0.67 3.33 10.17
CA PRO A 95 1.78 2.38 10.03
C PRO A 95 1.98 1.86 8.60
N GLU A 96 0.90 1.68 7.83
CA GLU A 96 0.98 1.33 6.40
C GLU A 96 1.53 2.48 5.58
N CYS A 97 1.07 3.70 5.86
CA CYS A 97 1.59 4.92 5.24
C CYS A 97 3.10 5.05 5.46
N TYR A 98 3.56 4.93 6.71
CA TYR A 98 4.98 4.90 7.04
C TYR A 98 5.75 3.80 6.30
N THR A 99 5.19 2.59 6.26
CA THR A 99 5.79 1.46 5.54
C THR A 99 5.97 1.77 4.06
N CYS A 100 5.00 2.42 3.44
CA CYS A 100 5.08 2.83 2.04
C CYS A 100 6.09 3.97 1.82
N VAL A 101 5.95 5.08 2.55
CA VAL A 101 6.76 6.30 2.36
C VAL A 101 8.23 6.05 2.65
N SER A 102 8.55 5.21 3.65
CA SER A 102 9.93 4.86 4.00
C SER A 102 10.72 4.15 2.90
N LYS A 103 10.05 3.58 1.88
CA LYS A 103 10.72 2.99 0.70
C LYS A 103 11.18 4.03 -0.32
N ILE A 104 10.55 5.19 -0.33
CA ILE A 104 10.72 6.15 -1.42
C ILE A 104 12.10 6.82 -1.44
N PRO A 105 12.73 7.23 -0.31
CA PRO A 105 14.05 7.87 -0.35
C PRO A 105 15.11 7.08 -1.12
N ASP A 106 15.22 5.78 -0.83
CA ASP A 106 16.15 4.87 -1.52
C ASP A 106 15.82 4.72 -3.00
N LEU A 107 14.53 4.64 -3.35
CA LEU A 107 14.09 4.54 -4.74
C LEU A 107 14.34 5.85 -5.50
N ALA A 108 14.07 7.00 -4.89
CA ALA A 108 14.33 8.30 -5.49
C ALA A 108 15.83 8.49 -5.77
N TYR A 109 16.69 8.12 -4.80
CA TYR A 109 18.14 8.16 -5.00
C TYR A 109 18.60 7.26 -6.15
N LYS A 110 18.16 5.99 -6.14
CA LYS A 110 18.55 5.00 -7.16
C LYS A 110 18.04 5.35 -8.56
N LEU A 111 16.84 5.91 -8.65
CA LEU A 111 16.13 6.04 -9.93
C LEU A 111 16.17 7.47 -10.52
N CYS A 112 16.37 8.50 -9.70
CA CYS A 112 16.45 9.90 -10.14
C CYS A 112 17.81 10.56 -9.87
N SER A 113 18.71 9.92 -9.12
CA SER A 113 20.03 10.45 -8.78
C SER A 113 19.91 11.85 -8.13
N LYS A 114 20.74 12.82 -8.52
CA LYS A 114 20.74 14.21 -8.03
C LYS A 114 19.81 15.13 -8.84
N ALA A 115 18.62 14.66 -9.25
CA ALA A 115 17.67 15.49 -9.99
C ALA A 115 17.15 16.63 -9.12
N VAL A 116 16.90 17.81 -9.72
CA VAL A 116 16.35 18.96 -8.98
C VAL A 116 14.89 18.79 -8.58
N ALA A 117 14.18 17.87 -9.24
CA ALA A 117 12.84 17.46 -8.87
C ALA A 117 12.65 15.98 -9.17
N ALA A 118 11.87 15.30 -8.35
CA ALA A 118 11.47 13.93 -8.59
C ALA A 118 10.11 13.63 -7.98
N ARG A 119 9.41 12.66 -8.58
CA ARG A 119 8.21 12.02 -8.05
C ARG A 119 8.39 10.51 -8.15
N VAL A 120 8.12 9.81 -7.06
CA VAL A 120 8.09 8.34 -7.04
C VAL A 120 6.72 7.92 -6.54
N GLN A 121 5.99 7.19 -7.38
CA GLN A 121 4.67 6.64 -7.08
C GLN A 121 4.79 5.15 -6.77
N LEU A 122 4.40 4.77 -5.56
CA LEU A 122 4.12 3.40 -5.18
C LEU A 122 2.60 3.16 -5.19
N SER A 123 2.18 1.91 -5.11
CA SER A 123 0.77 1.51 -5.12
C SER A 123 -0.03 2.04 -3.91
N GLY A 124 0.63 2.31 -2.78
CA GLY A 124 -0.02 2.86 -1.58
C GLY A 124 0.29 4.32 -1.27
N CYS A 125 1.28 4.94 -1.90
CA CYS A 125 1.68 6.31 -1.61
C CYS A 125 2.56 6.87 -2.72
N TYR A 126 2.75 8.19 -2.72
CA TYR A 126 3.85 8.81 -3.45
C TYR A 126 4.53 9.87 -2.60
N LEU A 127 5.74 10.22 -3.03
CA LEU A 127 6.46 11.38 -2.53
C LEU A 127 7.04 12.12 -3.73
N LYS A 128 6.96 13.45 -3.68
CA LYS A 128 7.62 14.33 -4.64
C LYS A 128 8.43 15.40 -3.93
N TYR A 129 9.52 15.82 -4.54
CA TYR A 129 10.32 16.97 -4.12
C TYR A 129 10.74 17.79 -5.33
N GLU A 130 10.99 19.07 -5.10
CA GLU A 130 11.47 20.01 -6.10
C GLU A 130 12.20 21.18 -5.45
N VAL A 131 13.21 21.72 -6.13
CA VAL A 131 13.83 23.00 -5.76
C VAL A 131 12.88 24.17 -5.97
N ILE A 132 13.08 25.27 -5.24
CA ILE A 132 12.36 26.51 -5.51
C ILE A 132 12.54 26.95 -6.98
N GLY A 133 11.44 27.40 -7.58
CA GLY A 133 11.43 27.88 -8.97
C GLY A 133 11.36 26.77 -10.02
N PHE A 134 11.24 25.50 -9.63
CA PHE A 134 10.97 24.42 -10.57
C PHE A 134 9.63 24.63 -11.28
N SER A 135 9.61 24.35 -12.59
CA SER A 135 8.45 24.61 -13.43
C SER A 135 7.24 23.79 -13.00
N GLN A 136 6.15 24.48 -12.68
CA GLN A 136 4.89 23.84 -12.30
C GLN A 136 4.11 23.42 -13.56
N VAL A 137 3.47 22.26 -13.48
CA VAL A 137 2.51 21.78 -14.49
C VAL A 137 1.08 21.90 -13.97
N PRO A 138 0.07 21.97 -14.84
CA PRO A 138 -1.34 22.03 -14.42
C PRO A 138 -1.70 20.91 -13.43
N GLU A 139 -2.67 21.16 -12.54
CA GLU A 139 -3.18 20.17 -11.58
C GLU A 139 -3.67 18.89 -12.25
N THR A 140 -4.15 19.02 -13.50
CA THR A 140 -4.76 17.95 -14.31
C THR A 140 -3.84 17.38 -15.39
N GLU A 141 -2.54 17.72 -15.36
CA GLU A 141 -1.56 17.14 -16.28
C GLU A 141 -1.51 15.61 -16.12
N LEU A 142 -1.59 14.86 -17.22
CA LEU A 142 -1.53 13.40 -17.20
C LEU A 142 -0.08 12.95 -17.00
N LEU A 143 0.23 12.37 -15.83
CA LEU A 143 1.57 11.92 -15.50
C LEU A 143 1.82 10.47 -15.90
N TYR A 144 0.85 9.59 -15.66
CA TYR A 144 0.98 8.17 -15.94
C TYR A 144 -0.38 7.48 -16.11
N LYS A 145 -0.41 6.39 -16.86
CA LYS A 145 -1.60 5.55 -17.00
C LYS A 145 -1.25 4.07 -17.02
N ILE A 146 -2.15 3.25 -16.51
CA ILE A 146 -2.15 1.80 -16.68
C ILE A 146 -3.54 1.41 -17.16
N CYS A 147 -3.63 0.74 -18.30
CA CYS A 147 -4.88 0.16 -18.79
C CYS A 147 -4.77 -1.36 -18.69
N GLY A 148 -5.84 -2.04 -18.26
CA GLY A 148 -5.92 -3.49 -18.28
C GLY A 148 -5.80 -4.03 -19.70
N SER A 149 -5.18 -5.20 -19.86
CA SER A 149 -5.02 -5.86 -21.16
C SER A 149 -6.33 -6.48 -21.69
N THR A 150 -7.30 -6.72 -20.82
CA THR A 150 -8.58 -7.32 -21.18
C THR A 150 -9.60 -6.24 -21.51
N GLN A 151 -10.24 -6.39 -22.67
CA GLN A 151 -11.36 -5.55 -23.12
C GLN A 151 -12.68 -6.24 -22.77
N VAL A 152 -13.74 -5.46 -22.54
CA VAL A 152 -15.07 -6.04 -22.27
C VAL A 152 -15.73 -6.63 -23.52
N THR A 153 -16.51 -7.70 -23.32
CA THR A 153 -17.50 -8.16 -24.29
C THR A 153 -18.85 -7.50 -23.98
N GLY A 154 -19.37 -6.65 -24.87
CA GLY A 154 -20.61 -5.90 -24.65
C GLY A 154 -20.38 -4.51 -24.04
N ALA A 155 -19.67 -3.65 -24.78
CA ALA A 155 -19.22 -2.32 -24.37
C ALA A 155 -20.34 -1.47 -23.74
N ALA A 156 -21.52 -1.38 -24.35
CA ALA A 156 -22.57 -0.45 -23.91
C ALA A 156 -23.00 -0.60 -22.42
N VAL A 157 -23.18 -1.83 -21.93
CA VAL A 157 -23.59 -2.09 -20.53
C VAL A 157 -22.45 -1.76 -19.57
N PHE A 158 -21.23 -2.15 -19.94
CA PHE A 158 -20.04 -1.81 -19.18
C PHE A 158 -19.84 -0.28 -19.11
N GLU A 159 -19.94 0.40 -20.24
CA GLU A 159 -19.77 1.85 -20.34
C GLU A 159 -20.78 2.59 -19.45
N GLN A 160 -22.04 2.16 -19.45
CA GLN A 160 -23.06 2.73 -18.58
C GLN A 160 -22.67 2.57 -17.10
N ARG A 161 -22.28 1.36 -16.69
CA ARG A 161 -21.86 1.07 -15.30
C ARG A 161 -20.62 1.87 -14.90
N ARG A 162 -19.61 1.92 -15.78
CA ARG A 162 -18.38 2.69 -15.60
C ARG A 162 -18.69 4.17 -15.44
N ASN A 163 -19.53 4.73 -16.32
CA ASN A 163 -19.88 6.15 -16.29
C ASN A 163 -20.66 6.52 -15.02
N THR A 164 -21.54 5.65 -14.53
CA THR A 164 -22.21 5.87 -13.24
C THR A 164 -21.20 5.86 -12.08
N ALA A 165 -20.28 4.89 -12.06
CA ALA A 165 -19.19 4.85 -11.06
C ALA A 165 -18.30 6.12 -11.13
N PHE A 166 -18.03 6.64 -12.34
CA PHE A 166 -17.26 7.87 -12.55
C PHE A 166 -17.96 9.11 -11.96
N ASN A 167 -19.29 9.18 -12.09
CA ASN A 167 -20.07 10.23 -11.45
C ASN A 167 -20.08 10.09 -9.92
N MET A 168 -20.13 8.85 -9.41
CA MET A 168 -20.06 8.59 -7.97
C MET A 168 -18.73 9.06 -7.38
N VAL A 169 -17.60 8.69 -7.98
CA VAL A 169 -16.28 9.10 -7.45
C VAL A 169 -16.06 10.61 -7.55
N THR A 170 -16.50 11.25 -8.64
CA THR A 170 -16.40 12.71 -8.82
C THR A 170 -17.16 13.47 -7.73
N ASN A 171 -18.34 13.00 -7.34
CA ASN A 171 -19.11 13.60 -6.26
C ASN A 171 -18.62 13.17 -4.88
N GLY A 172 -18.12 11.95 -4.75
CA GLY A 172 -17.62 11.38 -3.50
C GLY A 172 -16.45 12.18 -2.94
N VAL A 173 -15.45 12.47 -3.78
CA VAL A 173 -14.27 13.24 -3.34
C VAL A 173 -14.61 14.68 -2.93
N LYS A 174 -15.61 15.32 -3.58
CA LYS A 174 -16.06 16.69 -3.25
C LYS A 174 -16.65 16.79 -1.85
N ASN A 175 -17.27 15.71 -1.37
CA ASN A 175 -17.96 15.66 -0.08
C ASN A 175 -17.13 14.96 1.00
N SER A 176 -15.90 14.57 0.68
CA SER A 176 -14.98 13.89 1.60
C SER A 176 -14.00 14.89 2.19
N VAL A 177 -13.86 14.90 3.51
CA VAL A 177 -12.82 15.70 4.19
C VAL A 177 -11.42 15.21 3.82
N GLU A 178 -11.27 13.92 3.55
CA GLU A 178 -10.01 13.27 3.18
C GLU A 178 -9.70 13.39 1.67
N LEU A 179 -10.59 14.02 0.88
CA LEU A 179 -10.49 14.09 -0.58
C LEU A 179 -10.33 12.72 -1.27
N PHE A 180 -10.80 11.68 -0.59
CA PHE A 180 -10.71 10.28 -0.97
C PHE A 180 -12.11 9.66 -1.03
N TYR A 181 -12.32 8.79 -2.01
CA TYR A 181 -13.56 8.03 -2.15
C TYR A 181 -13.30 6.65 -2.73
N THR A 182 -14.00 5.65 -2.20
CA THR A 182 -14.17 4.34 -2.84
C THR A 182 -15.64 4.02 -2.96
N GLY A 183 -16.00 3.26 -3.99
CA GLY A 183 -17.38 2.88 -4.23
C GLY A 183 -17.48 1.67 -5.13
N THR A 184 -18.67 1.07 -5.12
CA THR A 184 -19.03 0.02 -6.06
C THR A 184 -20.36 0.35 -6.70
N TYR A 185 -20.42 0.25 -8.02
CA TYR A 185 -21.68 0.30 -8.77
C TYR A 185 -21.82 -0.98 -9.58
N GLU A 186 -22.73 -1.85 -9.12
CA GLU A 186 -22.94 -3.20 -9.65
C GLU A 186 -21.64 -4.02 -9.75
N HIS A 187 -21.03 -4.05 -10.94
CA HIS A 187 -19.85 -4.83 -11.28
C HIS A 187 -18.56 -3.99 -11.35
N VAL A 188 -18.62 -2.68 -11.08
CA VAL A 188 -17.48 -1.76 -11.14
C VAL A 188 -17.10 -1.34 -9.72
N TYR A 189 -15.87 -1.65 -9.32
CA TYR A 189 -15.22 -1.00 -8.18
C TYR A 189 -14.49 0.25 -8.67
N ILE A 190 -14.55 1.34 -7.91
CA ILE A 190 -13.83 2.57 -8.21
C ILE A 190 -13.23 3.22 -6.97
N LEU A 191 -12.07 3.82 -7.15
CA LEU A 191 -11.35 4.64 -6.18
C LEU A 191 -10.95 5.95 -6.85
N GLY A 192 -11.08 7.06 -6.12
CA GLY A 192 -10.53 8.35 -6.50
C GLY A 192 -9.95 9.09 -5.30
N GLU A 193 -8.88 9.83 -5.54
CA GLU A 193 -8.13 10.53 -4.50
C GLU A 193 -7.52 11.82 -5.06
N CYS A 194 -7.46 12.85 -4.24
CA CYS A 194 -6.70 14.06 -4.53
C CYS A 194 -5.55 14.28 -3.53
N GLU A 195 -4.54 15.03 -3.94
CA GLU A 195 -3.47 15.52 -3.06
C GLU A 195 -4.05 16.43 -1.97
N GLY A 196 -3.62 16.23 -0.72
CA GLY A 196 -4.24 16.86 0.45
C GLY A 196 -4.17 18.39 0.54
N ASP A 197 -3.40 19.07 -0.33
CA ASP A 197 -3.33 20.53 -0.41
C ASP A 197 -4.21 21.14 -1.52
N ILE A 198 -4.91 20.32 -2.31
CA ILE A 198 -5.79 20.83 -3.35
C ILE A 198 -7.07 21.41 -2.73
N ALA A 199 -7.57 22.51 -3.28
CA ALA A 199 -8.88 23.01 -2.90
C ALA A 199 -9.98 21.98 -3.25
N SER A 200 -10.93 21.75 -2.35
CA SER A 200 -11.97 20.71 -2.51
C SER A 200 -12.81 20.86 -3.80
N GLY A 201 -13.06 22.10 -4.24
CA GLY A 201 -13.71 22.37 -5.53
C GLY A 201 -12.90 21.85 -6.72
N ASN A 202 -11.58 22.09 -6.71
CA ASN A 202 -10.65 21.65 -7.74
C ASN A 202 -10.46 20.13 -7.71
N CYS A 203 -10.58 19.48 -6.54
CA CYS A 203 -10.44 18.03 -6.42
C CYS A 203 -11.43 17.28 -7.32
N GLY A 204 -12.71 17.65 -7.28
CA GLY A 204 -13.70 16.99 -8.11
C GLY A 204 -13.52 17.28 -9.61
N ASP A 205 -13.02 18.46 -9.98
CA ASP A 205 -12.71 18.76 -11.39
C ASP A 205 -11.47 18.00 -11.88
N CYS A 206 -10.48 17.80 -11.01
CA CYS A 206 -9.33 16.95 -11.28
C CYS A 206 -9.77 15.49 -11.49
N VAL A 207 -10.55 14.93 -10.56
CA VAL A 207 -11.07 13.56 -10.66
C VAL A 207 -11.95 13.39 -11.90
N LYS A 208 -12.81 14.38 -12.22
CA LYS A 208 -13.59 14.38 -13.46
C LYS A 208 -12.67 14.30 -14.67
N THR A 209 -11.62 15.12 -14.74
CA THR A 209 -10.62 15.08 -15.82
C THR A 209 -9.95 13.71 -15.89
N ALA A 210 -9.61 13.10 -14.76
CA ALA A 210 -9.01 11.76 -14.72
C ALA A 210 -9.97 10.68 -15.28
N THR A 211 -11.27 10.80 -15.01
CA THR A 211 -12.29 9.91 -15.59
C THR A 211 -12.45 10.09 -17.10
N GLU A 212 -12.34 11.32 -17.62
CA GLU A 212 -12.35 11.59 -19.06
C GLU A 212 -11.11 11.03 -19.74
N ARG A 213 -9.93 11.19 -19.12
CA ARG A 213 -8.70 10.54 -19.57
C ARG A 213 -8.85 9.01 -19.59
N ALA A 214 -9.46 8.39 -18.58
CA ALA A 214 -9.70 6.95 -18.61
C ALA A 214 -10.51 6.49 -19.83
N LYS A 215 -11.55 7.25 -20.23
CA LYS A 215 -12.34 6.94 -21.43
C LYS A 215 -11.53 7.07 -22.71
N ASN A 216 -10.73 8.12 -22.83
CA ASN A 216 -10.00 8.44 -24.05
C ASN A 216 -8.70 7.65 -24.21
N GLU A 217 -8.11 7.20 -23.10
CA GLU A 217 -6.76 6.65 -23.07
C GLU A 217 -6.72 5.13 -22.84
N CYS A 218 -7.83 4.53 -22.39
CA CYS A 218 -7.94 3.11 -22.07
C CYS A 218 -9.14 2.40 -22.73
N ASP A 219 -9.84 3.04 -23.67
CA ASP A 219 -10.95 2.48 -24.46
C ASP A 219 -11.96 1.67 -23.60
N ASP A 220 -12.18 0.40 -23.95
CA ASP A 220 -13.09 -0.55 -23.30
C ASP A 220 -12.38 -1.47 -22.28
N SER A 221 -11.20 -1.04 -21.78
CA SER A 221 -10.44 -1.83 -20.84
C SER A 221 -11.21 -2.07 -19.56
N ILE A 222 -11.19 -3.31 -19.06
CA ILE A 222 -11.91 -3.70 -17.84
C ILE A 222 -11.35 -3.02 -16.59
N SER A 223 -10.15 -2.44 -16.65
CA SER A 223 -9.55 -1.71 -15.55
C SER A 223 -8.67 -0.58 -16.05
N ALA A 224 -8.59 0.49 -15.28
CA ALA A 224 -7.64 1.55 -15.55
C ALA A 224 -7.17 2.20 -14.25
N GLN A 225 -5.95 2.73 -14.28
CA GLN A 225 -5.37 3.62 -13.29
C GLN A 225 -4.86 4.86 -14.00
N ILE A 226 -5.38 6.03 -13.64
CA ILE A 226 -5.03 7.31 -14.26
C ILE A 226 -4.46 8.23 -13.19
N TYR A 227 -3.19 8.61 -13.34
CA TYR A 227 -2.48 9.49 -12.43
C TYR A 227 -2.32 10.85 -13.07
N LEU A 228 -3.02 11.85 -12.54
CA LEU A 228 -2.79 13.25 -12.86
C LEU A 228 -1.83 13.87 -11.83
N ASN A 229 -1.43 15.13 -12.04
CA ASN A 229 -0.49 15.81 -11.15
C ASN A 229 -0.99 15.90 -9.70
N LYS A 230 -2.27 16.24 -9.50
CA LYS A 230 -2.87 16.43 -8.16
C LYS A 230 -3.98 15.45 -7.80
N CYS A 231 -4.32 14.48 -8.65
CA CYS A 231 -5.33 13.47 -8.34
C CYS A 231 -5.12 12.16 -9.10
N PHE A 232 -5.83 11.12 -8.66
CA PHE A 232 -5.74 9.77 -9.19
C PHE A 232 -7.12 9.11 -9.22
N ILE A 233 -7.37 8.26 -10.20
CA ILE A 233 -8.48 7.29 -10.17
C ILE A 233 -8.00 5.88 -10.51
N SER A 234 -8.68 4.90 -9.94
CA SER A 234 -8.57 3.48 -10.31
C SER A 234 -9.96 2.87 -10.43
N TYR A 235 -10.22 2.11 -11.50
CA TYR A 235 -11.42 1.27 -11.57
C TYR A 235 -11.09 -0.15 -11.99
N SER A 236 -11.95 -1.08 -11.61
CA SER A 236 -11.91 -2.47 -12.05
C SER A 236 -13.31 -3.03 -12.22
N TYR A 237 -13.54 -3.68 -13.35
CA TYR A 237 -14.79 -4.35 -13.70
C TYR A 237 -14.69 -5.85 -13.45
N TYR A 238 -15.70 -6.39 -12.77
CA TYR A 238 -15.78 -7.78 -12.38
C TYR A 238 -17.03 -8.41 -13.01
N PRO A 239 -16.90 -9.19 -14.10
CA PRO A 239 -18.05 -9.81 -14.76
C PRO A 239 -18.93 -10.64 -13.82
N ASN A 240 -18.33 -11.25 -12.79
CA ASN A 240 -19.02 -12.09 -11.80
C ASN A 240 -19.42 -11.36 -10.51
N GLY A 241 -19.34 -10.02 -10.51
CA GLY A 241 -19.62 -9.17 -9.35
C GLY A 241 -18.34 -8.82 -8.59
N VAL A 242 -18.35 -7.66 -7.93
CA VAL A 242 -17.20 -7.19 -7.15
C VAL A 242 -16.98 -8.11 -5.95
N PRO A 243 -15.76 -8.65 -5.73
CA PRO A 243 -15.48 -9.50 -4.58
C PRO A 243 -15.78 -8.76 -3.28
N ASN A 244 -16.66 -9.32 -2.44
CA ASN A 244 -16.91 -8.80 -1.11
C ASN A 244 -16.03 -9.57 -0.10
N PRO A 245 -15.14 -8.89 0.65
CA PRO A 245 -14.31 -9.53 1.68
C PRO A 245 -15.13 -10.29 2.74
N ASN A 246 -16.38 -9.89 2.97
CA ASN A 246 -17.25 -10.49 3.98
C ASN A 246 -18.08 -11.68 3.47
N SER A 247 -18.03 -12.02 2.17
CA SER A 247 -18.89 -13.07 1.60
C SER A 247 -18.18 -14.41 1.37
N SER A 248 -16.99 -14.63 1.94
CA SER A 248 -16.28 -15.92 1.81
C SER A 248 -16.84 -17.03 2.72
N LEU A 249 -18.16 -17.16 2.79
CA LEU A 249 -18.86 -18.36 3.22
C LEU A 249 -20.09 -18.53 2.34
N SER A 250 -19.91 -19.12 1.15
CA SER A 250 -20.86 -20.01 0.47
C SER A 250 -20.54 -20.09 -1.02
N SER A 251 -20.02 -21.24 -1.44
CA SER A 251 -20.43 -22.00 -2.63
C SER A 251 -19.23 -22.75 -3.21
N GLY A 252 -19.39 -24.07 -3.29
CA GLY A 252 -18.38 -25.00 -3.76
C GLY A 252 -18.19 -24.97 -5.27
N GLY A 253 -16.94 -25.18 -5.69
CA GLY A 253 -16.59 -25.34 -7.09
C GLY A 253 -15.07 -25.39 -7.32
N THR A 254 -14.51 -26.61 -7.26
CA THR A 254 -13.26 -27.06 -7.91
C THR A 254 -11.90 -26.43 -7.57
N ARG A 255 -11.13 -27.24 -6.84
CA ARG A 255 -9.69 -27.60 -7.01
C ARG A 255 -8.58 -26.55 -6.80
N GLN A 256 -7.68 -26.97 -5.91
CA GLN A 256 -6.23 -26.76 -5.93
C GLN A 256 -5.67 -25.39 -5.56
N HIS A 257 -5.90 -24.94 -4.32
CA HIS A 257 -4.86 -24.20 -3.59
C HIS A 257 -4.96 -24.26 -2.05
N THR A 258 -6.01 -24.87 -1.50
CA THR A 258 -6.24 -24.93 -0.04
C THR A 258 -5.46 -26.06 0.66
N GLN A 259 -4.80 -26.94 -0.08
CA GLN A 259 -4.15 -28.14 0.48
C GLN A 259 -2.71 -27.89 0.96
N LYS A 260 -2.08 -26.74 0.64
CA LYS A 260 -0.71 -26.44 1.10
C LYS A 260 -0.65 -25.80 2.49
N THR A 261 -1.64 -24.98 2.85
CA THR A 261 -1.63 -24.27 4.14
C THR A 261 -2.08 -25.17 5.30
N VAL A 262 -3.07 -26.04 5.07
CA VAL A 262 -3.52 -27.01 6.09
C VAL A 262 -2.48 -28.11 6.31
N ALA A 263 -1.80 -28.58 5.25
CA ALA A 263 -0.76 -29.60 5.38
C ALA A 263 0.47 -29.12 6.18
N MET A 264 0.86 -27.84 6.04
CA MET A 264 1.97 -27.25 6.82
C MET A 264 1.61 -27.04 8.29
N ALA A 265 0.37 -26.63 8.59
CA ALA A 265 -0.10 -26.44 9.97
C ALA A 265 -0.21 -27.77 10.73
N VAL A 266 -0.71 -28.83 10.10
CA VAL A 266 -0.81 -30.16 10.72
C VAL A 266 0.58 -30.79 10.93
N GLY A 267 1.52 -30.56 10.01
CA GLY A 267 2.90 -31.06 10.12
C GLY A 267 3.66 -30.49 11.34
N ILE A 268 3.48 -29.20 11.64
CA ILE A 268 4.14 -28.55 12.78
C ILE A 268 3.56 -29.06 14.11
N VAL A 269 2.24 -29.23 14.21
CA VAL A 269 1.60 -29.78 15.43
C VAL A 269 2.06 -31.21 15.69
N ALA A 270 2.14 -32.05 14.64
CA ALA A 270 2.64 -33.41 14.75
C ALA A 270 4.12 -33.47 15.15
N ALA A 271 4.97 -32.61 14.58
CA ALA A 271 6.40 -32.54 14.90
C ALA A 271 6.64 -32.07 16.35
N VAL A 272 5.94 -31.04 16.80
CA VAL A 272 6.03 -30.55 18.19
C VAL A 272 5.54 -31.63 19.16
N GLY A 273 4.43 -32.30 18.85
CA GLY A 273 3.94 -33.43 19.64
C GLY A 273 4.94 -34.57 19.75
N PHE A 274 5.58 -34.95 18.63
CA PHE A 274 6.59 -36.01 18.60
C PHE A 274 7.85 -35.65 19.42
N VAL A 275 8.32 -34.41 19.32
CA VAL A 275 9.47 -33.92 20.10
C VAL A 275 9.15 -33.94 21.61
N LEU A 276 7.93 -33.54 22.01
CA LEU A 276 7.51 -33.61 23.41
C LEU A 276 7.47 -35.04 23.94
N VAL A 277 6.95 -36.00 23.15
CA VAL A 277 6.94 -37.42 23.53
C VAL A 277 8.37 -37.96 23.70
N LEU A 278 9.28 -37.62 22.79
CA LEU A 278 10.70 -38.02 22.90
C LEU A 278 11.36 -37.44 24.15
N LEU A 279 11.12 -36.17 24.48
CA LEU A 279 11.67 -35.53 25.68
C LEU A 279 11.14 -36.17 26.96
N LEU A 280 9.85 -36.55 27.00
CA LEU A 280 9.25 -37.27 28.13
C LEU A 280 9.82 -38.68 28.27
N PHE A 281 10.08 -39.37 27.15
CA PHE A 281 10.69 -40.70 27.15
C PHE A 281 12.16 -40.66 27.61
N VAL A 282 12.95 -39.68 27.16
CA VAL A 282 14.32 -39.48 27.64
C VAL A 282 14.32 -39.15 29.15
N ARG A 283 13.37 -38.36 29.63
CA ARG A 283 13.20 -38.07 31.07
C ARG A 283 12.83 -39.30 31.90
N SER A 284 12.00 -40.21 31.38
CA SER A 284 11.63 -41.43 32.10
C SER A 284 12.80 -42.43 32.16
N VAL A 285 13.59 -42.55 31.09
CA VAL A 285 14.79 -43.41 31.04
C VAL A 285 15.90 -42.86 31.95
N THR A 286 16.10 -41.55 31.98
CA THR A 286 17.09 -40.91 32.88
C THR A 286 16.67 -40.96 34.35
N LYS A 287 15.37 -40.89 34.67
CA LYS A 287 14.87 -41.18 36.01
C LYS A 287 15.09 -42.64 36.40
N LYS A 288 14.83 -43.60 35.50
CA LYS A 288 15.01 -45.03 35.78
C LYS A 288 16.48 -45.41 36.04
N LYS A 289 17.44 -44.72 35.39
CA LYS A 289 18.87 -44.91 35.65
C LYS A 289 19.35 -44.32 36.99
N ARG A 290 18.65 -43.34 37.57
CA ARG A 290 18.98 -42.80 38.91
C ARG A 290 18.44 -43.63 40.08
N THR A 291 17.52 -44.57 39.83
CA THR A 291 16.95 -45.44 40.88
C THR A 291 17.65 -46.80 40.99
N VAL A 292 18.63 -47.09 40.13
CA VAL A 292 19.41 -48.37 40.14
C VAL A 292 20.91 -48.10 40.39
N GLY A 293 21.25 -46.90 40.86
CA GLY A 293 22.63 -46.51 41.18
C GLY A 293 22.70 -45.89 42.57
N PHE A 294 22.40 -46.71 43.58
CA PHE A 294 22.97 -46.81 44.93
C PHE A 294 22.03 -47.66 45.79
#